data_AF-A0A8S3FXN8-F1
#
_entry.id   AF-A0A8S3FXN8-F1
#
_cell.length_a   1.000
_cell.length_b   1.000
_cell.length_c   1.000
_cell.angle_alpha   90.00
_cell.angle_beta   90.00
_cell.angle_gamma   90.00
#
_symmetry.space_group_name_H-M   'P 1'
#
loop_
_entity.id
_entity.type
_entity.pdbx_description
1 polymer ?
#
loop_
_entity_poly.entity_id
_entity_poly.type
_entity_poly.pdbx_seq_one_letter_code
_entity_poly.pdbx_strand_id
1 'polypeptide(L)' 'THLNYFVVGAANFIDNSHAHEQAVPPNSLKFFWAGSILFGGFGLIEVDNTQMNFSFIDRSEKTLYQLSMKPRF' A
#
# COMPACT_ATOMS: atom_id res chain seq x y z
N THR A 1 -15.90 -4.12 12.53
CA THR A 1 -15.71 -4.10 11.06
C THR A 1 -14.32 -3.55 10.76
N HIS A 2 -13.40 -4.39 10.29
CA HIS A 2 -12.01 -3.96 10.00
C HIS A 2 -11.87 -3.58 8.53
N LEU A 3 -11.81 -2.28 8.22
CA LEU A 3 -11.60 -1.79 6.86
C LEU A 3 -10.11 -1.53 6.61
N ASN A 4 -9.63 -1.95 5.44
CA ASN A 4 -8.27 -1.67 4.99
C ASN A 4 -8.30 -0.55 3.94
N TYR A 5 -7.31 0.33 3.99
CA TYR A 5 -7.14 1.42 3.04
C TYR A 5 -5.82 1.21 2.30
N PHE A 6 -5.87 1.31 0.97
CA PHE A 6 -4.69 1.24 0.11
C PHE A 6 -4.51 2.60 -0.56
N VAL A 7 -3.39 3.28 -0.29
CA VAL A 7 -3.02 4.54 -0.95
C VAL A 7 -1.98 4.23 -2.01
N VAL A 8 -2.36 4.35 -3.28
CA VAL A 8 -1.49 4.08 -4.44
C VAL A 8 -1.46 5.31 -5.33
N GLY A 9 -0.43 6.13 -5.16
CA GLY A 9 -0.29 7.42 -5.85
C GLY A 9 1.14 7.77 -6.24
N ALA A 10 1.99 6.75 -6.44
CA ALA A 10 3.44 6.90 -6.61
C ALA A 10 3.90 6.64 -8.05
N ALA A 11 3.06 6.87 -9.07
CA ALA A 11 3.38 6.49 -10.45
C ALA A 11 4.37 7.43 -11.15
N ASN A 12 4.37 8.73 -10.81
CA ASN A 12 5.20 9.75 -11.46
C ASN A 12 5.98 10.63 -10.48
N PHE A 13 5.35 10.96 -9.34
CA PHE A 13 5.97 11.73 -8.27
C PHE A 13 5.94 10.94 -6.97
N ILE A 14 6.95 11.14 -6.14
CA ILE A 14 7.08 10.50 -4.83
C ILE A 14 7.36 11.62 -3.84
N ASP A 15 6.51 11.73 -2.84
CA ASP A 15 6.65 12.67 -1.75
C ASP A 15 6.88 11.88 -0.45
N ASN A 16 8.00 12.16 0.22
CA ASN A 16 8.34 11.54 1.50
C ASN A 16 7.84 12.34 2.72
N SER A 17 6.88 13.25 2.52
CA SER A 17 6.28 14.06 3.57
C SER A 17 5.49 13.22 4.58
N HIS A 18 5.74 13.51 5.87
CA HIS A 18 5.02 12.97 7.03
C HIS A 18 4.13 14.03 7.70
N ALA A 19 3.78 15.13 7.00
CA ALA A 19 3.13 16.30 7.58
C ALA A 19 1.80 16.01 8.33
N HIS A 20 1.10 14.93 7.97
CA HIS A 20 -0.18 14.55 8.55
C HIS A 20 -0.13 13.28 9.42
N GLU A 21 1.06 12.79 9.77
CA GLU A 21 1.21 11.54 10.52
C GLU A 21 0.44 11.56 11.85
N GLN A 22 0.47 12.69 12.56
CA GLN A 22 -0.24 12.86 13.84
C GLN A 22 -1.77 12.95 13.70
N ALA A 23 -2.30 13.13 12.48
CA ALA A 23 -3.73 13.12 12.21
C ALA A 23 -4.26 11.70 11.91
N VAL A 24 -3.37 10.72 11.68
CA VAL A 24 -3.75 9.32 11.44
C VAL A 24 -3.96 8.62 12.78
N PRO A 25 -5.08 7.88 12.99
CA PRO A 25 -5.30 7.17 14.23
C PRO A 25 -4.15 6.20 14.55
N PRO A 26 -3.76 6.06 15.84
CA PRO A 26 -2.67 5.19 16.23
C PRO A 26 -2.88 3.77 15.71
N ASN A 27 -1.79 3.15 15.23
CA ASN A 27 -1.76 1.79 14.69
C ASN A 27 -2.59 1.55 13.41
N SER A 28 -3.21 2.56 12.79
CA SER A 28 -3.90 2.39 11.51
C SER A 28 -2.95 2.28 10.31
N LEU A 29 -1.82 3.00 10.33
CA LEU A 29 -0.80 2.90 9.29
C LEU A 29 -0.06 1.56 9.39
N LYS A 30 -0.13 0.73 8.34
CA LYS A 30 0.53 -0.60 8.30
C LYS A 30 1.78 -0.65 7.42
N PHE A 31 1.85 0.22 6.41
CA PHE A 31 2.95 0.27 5.46
C PHE A 31 3.05 1.69 4.88
N PHE A 32 4.28 2.20 4.76
CA PHE A 32 4.60 3.45 4.09
C PHE A 32 5.87 3.25 3.29
N TRP A 33 5.91 3.81 2.08
CA TRP A 33 7.07 3.77 1.21
C TRP A 33 7.14 5.05 0.38
N ALA A 34 8.19 5.83 0.63
CA ALA A 34 8.57 6.97 -0.17
C ALA A 34 10.04 7.28 0.13
N GLY A 35 10.86 7.43 -0.89
CA GLY A 35 12.29 7.70 -0.76
C GLY A 35 12.79 8.52 -1.95
N SER A 36 13.91 9.21 -1.74
CA SER A 36 14.40 10.29 -2.58
C SER A 36 14.97 9.87 -3.93
N ILE A 37 15.30 8.58 -4.13
CA ILE A 37 15.82 8.03 -5.39
C ILE A 37 14.99 6.80 -5.77
N LEU A 38 13.67 6.98 -5.87
CA LEU A 38 12.75 5.92 -6.25
C LEU A 38 12.03 6.33 -7.54
N PHE A 39 11.77 5.36 -8.41
CA PHE A 39 11.11 5.60 -9.71
C PHE A 39 9.62 5.24 -9.69
N GLY A 40 9.05 5.21 -8.49
CA GLY A 40 7.64 4.97 -8.28
C GLY A 40 7.29 3.50 -8.09
N GLY A 41 5.99 3.27 -7.94
CA GLY A 41 5.42 1.96 -7.74
C GLY A 41 3.91 1.98 -7.91
N PHE A 42 3.32 0.79 -7.96
CA PHE A 42 1.89 0.58 -8.13
C PHE A 42 1.38 -0.55 -7.23
N GLY A 43 0.07 -0.58 -7.03
CA GLY A 43 -0.62 -1.67 -6.35
C GLY A 43 -1.18 -2.66 -7.37
N LEU A 44 -0.90 -3.94 -7.17
CA LEU A 44 -1.54 -5.04 -7.88
C LEU A 44 -2.55 -5.70 -6.93
N ILE A 45 -3.77 -5.91 -7.43
CA ILE A 45 -4.83 -6.61 -6.71
C ILE A 45 -5.21 -7.85 -7.50
N GLU A 46 -5.17 -9.00 -6.84
CA GLU A 46 -5.62 -10.28 -7.36
C GLU A 46 -6.76 -10.79 -6.48
N VAL A 47 -7.87 -11.21 -7.08
CA VAL A 47 -9.05 -11.65 -6.34
C VAL A 47 -9.55 -12.98 -6.89
N ASP A 48 -9.82 -13.91 -5.98
CA ASP A 48 -10.54 -15.15 -6.25
C ASP A 48 -11.68 -15.35 -5.24
N ASN A 49 -12.36 -16.50 -5.31
CA ASN A 49 -13.51 -16.82 -4.46
C ASN A 49 -13.14 -17.07 -2.97
N THR A 50 -11.84 -17.15 -2.65
CA THR A 50 -11.31 -17.49 -1.33
C THR A 50 -10.55 -16.33 -0.67
N GLN A 51 -9.94 -15.44 -1.46
CA GLN A 51 -9.17 -14.32 -0.96
C GLN A 51 -8.93 -13.21 -2.00
N MET A 52 -8.62 -12.03 -1.48
CA MET A 52 -8.00 -10.92 -2.19
C MET A 52 -6.54 -10.79 -1.74
N ASN A 53 -5.61 -10.74 -2.69
CA ASN A 53 -4.22 -10.40 -2.46
C ASN A 53 -3.95 -8.98 -2.97
N PHE A 54 -3.26 -8.19 -2.15
CA PHE A 54 -2.71 -6.90 -2.52
C PHE A 54 -1.19 -6.97 -2.46
N SER A 55 -0.52 -6.51 -3.51
CA SER A 55 0.94 -6.36 -3.59
C SER A 55 1.28 -4.92 -3.97
N PHE A 56 2.15 -4.26 -3.20
CA PHE A 56 2.74 -2.99 -3.60
C PHE A 56 4.11 -3.27 -4.23
N ILE A 57 4.29 -2.87 -5.49
CA ILE A 57 5.42 -3.25 -6.33
C ILE A 57 6.12 -1.99 -6.83
N ASP A 58 7.45 -1.95 -6.76
CA ASP A 58 8.23 -0.85 -7.33
C ASP A 58 8.56 -1.06 -8.81
N ARG A 59 9.17 -0.05 -9.44
CA ARG A 59 9.62 -0.13 -10.84
C ARG A 59 10.51 -1.34 -11.15
N SER A 60 11.30 -1.82 -10.18
CA SER A 60 12.19 -2.97 -10.36
C SER A 60 11.49 -4.31 -10.22
N GLU A 61 10.14 -4.31 -10.19
CA GLU A 61 9.30 -5.49 -9.97
C GLU A 61 9.48 -6.09 -8.57
N LYS A 62 10.10 -5.35 -7.64
CA LYS A 62 10.25 -5.79 -6.27
C LYS A 62 8.94 -5.59 -5.52
N THR A 63 8.41 -6.68 -4.95
CA THR A 63 7.31 -6.61 -3.98
C THR A 63 7.82 -5.97 -2.69
N LEU A 64 7.30 -4.80 -2.36
CA LEU A 64 7.64 -4.02 -1.18
C LEU A 64 6.73 -4.34 0.01
N TYR A 65 5.47 -4.70 -0.28
CA TYR A 65 4.47 -5.06 0.71
C TYR A 65 3.45 -6.02 0.11
N GLN A 66 2.94 -6.94 0.93
CA GLN A 66 1.87 -7.86 0.53
C GLN A 66 0.88 -8.05 1.67
N LEU A 67 -0.41 -8.16 1.33
CA LEU A 67 -1.50 -8.45 2.25
C LEU A 67 -2.53 -9.37 1.60
N SER A 68 -2.91 -10.44 2.30
CA SER A 68 -4.02 -11.32 1.91
C SER A 68 -5.22 -11.11 2.83
N MET A 69 -6.41 -11.02 2.24
CA MET A 69 -7.66 -10.81 2.97
C MET A 69 -8.70 -11.83 2.51
N LYS A 70 -9.35 -12.49 3.47
CA LYS A 70 -10.48 -13.37 3.17
C LYS A 70 -11.77 -12.56 2.96
N PRO A 71 -12.73 -13.07 2.17
CA PRO A 71 -14.08 -12.54 2.14
C PRO A 71 -14.65 -12.41 3.55
N ARG A 72 -15.44 -11.35 3.76
CA ARG A 72 -16.21 -11.20 4.99
C ARG A 72 -17.51 -11.98 4.81
N PHE A 73 -17.82 -12.87 5.77
CA PHE A 73 -19.10 -13.57 5.88
C PHE A 73 -20.01 -12.83 6.85
#